data_AF-A0A5R2MVF2-F1
#
_entry.id   AF-A0A5R2MVF2-F1
#
_cell.length_a   1.000
_cell.length_b   1.000
_cell.length_c   1.000
_cell.angle_alpha   90.00
_cell.angle_beta   90.00
_cell.angle_gamma   90.00
#
_symmetry.space_group_name_H-M   'P 1'
#
loop_
_entity.id
_entity.type
_entity.pdbx_description
1 polymer ?
#
loop_
_entity_poly.entity_id
_entity_poly.type
_entity_poly.pdbx_seq_one_letter_code
_entity_poly.pdbx_strand_id
1 'polypeptide(L)' 'MLLVEALLLKALAIPLLARIAWLDFTTQRIANRDVLLLLCLGVGSLLLLVLRSGSW' A
#
# COMPACT_ATOMS: atom_id res chain seq x y z
N MET A 1 5.28 2.97 -17.18
CA MET A 1 6.68 2.50 -17.01
C MET A 1 6.72 1.94 -15.61
N LEU A 2 6.56 0.61 -15.44
CA LEU A 2 6.16 -0.04 -14.17
C LEU A 2 6.89 0.43 -12.90
N LEU A 3 8.12 0.95 -13.07
CA LEU A 3 8.89 1.60 -12.01
C LEU A 3 8.18 2.82 -11.39
N VAL A 4 7.59 3.70 -12.21
CA VAL A 4 6.89 4.91 -11.75
C VAL A 4 5.64 4.53 -10.97
N GLU A 5 4.85 3.57 -11.49
CA GLU A 5 3.68 3.05 -10.77
C GLU A 5 4.08 2.41 -9.43
N ALA A 6 5.16 1.62 -9.41
CA ALA A 6 5.67 1.01 -8.18
C ALA A 6 6.18 2.05 -7.16
N LEU A 7 6.83 3.12 -7.63
CA LEU A 7 7.31 4.20 -6.78
C LEU A 7 6.14 4.99 -6.19
N LEU A 8 5.09 5.25 -6.98
CA LEU A 8 3.88 5.91 -6.52
C LEU A 8 3.18 5.10 -5.42
N LEU A 9 3.02 3.78 -5.61
CA LEU A 9 2.44 2.92 -4.58
C LEU A 9 3.24 2.96 -3.27
N LYS A 10 4.57 2.95 -3.34
CA LYS A 10 5.44 3.08 -2.16
C LYS A 10 5.30 4.45 -1.50
N ALA A 11 5.28 5.52 -2.29
CA ALA A 11 5.11 6.88 -1.81
C ALA A 11 3.77 7.10 -1.09
N LEU A 12 2.73 6.34 -1.43
CA LEU A 12 1.44 6.35 -0.73
C LEU A 12 1.42 5.39 0.48
N ALA A 13 1.98 4.20 0.34
CA ALA A 13 1.95 3.17 1.39
C ALA A 13 2.81 3.53 2.60
N ILE A 14 4.02 4.06 2.38
CA ILE A 14 4.96 4.40 3.45
C ILE A 14 4.37 5.43 4.44
N PRO A 15 3.84 6.61 4.02
CA PRO A 15 3.27 7.57 4.96
C PRO A 15 2.00 7.04 5.64
N LEU A 16 1.18 6.26 4.94
CA LEU A 16 0.00 5.63 5.53
C LEU A 16 0.40 4.65 6.66
N LEU A 17 1.38 3.78 6.39
CA LEU A 17 1.92 2.86 7.40
C LEU A 17 2.58 3.60 8.55
N ALA A 18 3.33 4.68 8.29
CA ALA A 18 3.95 5.49 9.33
C ALA A 18 2.89 6.14 10.24
N ARG A 19 1.81 6.68 9.66
CA ARG A 19 0.68 7.22 10.42
C ARG A 19 0.03 6.14 11.30
N ILE A 20 -0.26 4.98 10.73
CA ILE A 20 -0.90 3.86 11.44
C ILE A 20 0.00 3.39 12.60
N ALA A 21 1.29 3.24 12.33
CA ALA A 21 2.26 2.80 13.32
C ALA A 21 2.40 3.81 14.47
N TRP A 22 2.34 5.10 14.19
CA TRP A 22 2.52 6.15 15.20
C TRP A 22 1.25 6.45 16.01
N LEU A 23 0.11 6.61 15.34
CA LEU A 23 -1.13 7.09 15.96
C LEU A 23 -2.10 5.95 16.29
N ASP A 24 -2.32 5.06 15.33
CA ASP A 24 -3.38 4.06 15.42
C ASP A 24 -2.97 2.88 16.31
N PHE A 25 -1.68 2.50 16.36
CA PHE A 25 -1.19 1.54 17.35
C PHE A 25 -1.10 2.11 18.76
N THR A 26 -0.82 3.41 18.92
CA THR A 26 -0.86 4.08 20.22
C THR A 26 -2.28 4.09 20.80
N THR A 27 -3.29 4.25 19.93
CA THR A 27 -4.71 4.25 20.32
C THR A 27 -5.40 2.88 20.20
N GLN A 28 -4.66 1.86 19.74
CA GLN A 28 -5.14 0.50 19.43
C GLN A 28 -6.38 0.46 18.52
N ARG A 29 -6.57 1.47 17.66
CA ARG A 29 -7.69 1.53 16.73
C ARG A 29 -7.20 1.95 15.35
N ILE A 30 -7.33 1.05 14.39
CA ILE A 30 -7.08 1.33 12.98
C ILE A 30 -8.43 1.57 12.30
N ALA A 31 -8.58 2.69 11.59
CA ALA A 31 -9.82 2.96 10.87
C ALA A 31 -10.00 1.97 9.69
N ASN A 32 -11.21 1.49 9.46
CA ASN A 32 -11.52 0.59 8.33
C ASN A 32 -11.06 1.14 6.98
N ARG A 33 -11.15 2.46 6.80
CA ARG A 33 -10.63 3.14 5.61
C ARG A 33 -9.14 2.86 5.40
N ASP A 34 -8.35 2.95 6.46
CA ASP A 34 -6.90 2.79 6.38
C ASP A 34 -6.54 1.33 6.08
N VAL A 35 -7.31 0.37 6.61
CA VAL A 35 -7.23 -1.06 6.25
C VAL A 35 -7.56 -1.30 4.76
N LEU A 36 -8.67 -0.73 4.27
CA LEU A 36 -9.06 -0.85 2.86
C LEU A 36 -8.02 -0.21 1.92
N LEU A 37 -7.45 0.93 2.30
CA LEU A 37 -6.39 1.59 1.53
C LEU A 37 -5.14 0.72 1.47
N LEU A 38 -4.70 0.15 2.59
CA LEU A 38 -3.58 -0.80 2.61
C LEU A 38 -3.84 -2.02 1.75
N LEU A 39 -5.06 -2.58 1.80
CA LEU A 39 -5.46 -3.71 0.95
C LEU A 39 -5.35 -3.34 -0.53
N CYS A 40 -5.87 -2.18 -0.93
CA CYS A 40 -5.81 -1.69 -2.31
C CYS A 40 -4.36 -1.49 -2.79
N LEU A 41 -3.53 -0.85 -1.97
CA LEU A 41 -2.10 -0.66 -2.27
C LEU A 41 -1.36 -2.00 -2.39
N GLY A 42 -1.68 -2.97 -1.53
CA GLY A 42 -1.11 -4.32 -1.58
C GLY A 42 -1.51 -5.08 -2.85
N VAL A 43 -2.81 -5.09 -3.19
CA VAL A 43 -3.31 -5.72 -4.42
C VAL A 43 -2.73 -5.05 -5.67
N GLY A 44 -2.66 -3.72 -5.70
CA GLY A 44 -2.02 -2.98 -6.78
C GLY A 44 -0.54 -3.35 -6.95
N SER A 45 0.18 -3.54 -5.84
CA SER A 45 1.59 -4.00 -5.89
C SER A 45 1.72 -5.41 -6.45
N LEU A 46 0.80 -6.32 -6.10
CA LEU A 46 0.78 -7.68 -6.66
C LEU A 46 0.44 -7.65 -8.15
N LEU A 47 -0.50 -6.81 -8.58
CA LEU A 47 -0.84 -6.64 -9.99
C LEU A 47 0.35 -6.14 -10.81
N LEU A 48 1.13 -5.17 -10.29
CA LEU A 48 2.36 -4.72 -10.95
C LEU A 48 3.42 -5.83 -11.04
N LEU A 49 3.48 -6.74 -10.06
CA LEU A 49 4.38 -7.89 -10.11
C LEU A 49 3.96 -8.88 -11.20
N VAL A 50 2.67 -9.18 -11.31
CA VAL A 50 2.09 -9.99 -12.39
C VAL A 50 2.37 -9.35 -13.76
N LEU A 51 2.20 -8.02 -13.88
CA LEU A 51 2.50 -7.24 -15.09
C LEU A 51 3.97 -7.38 -15.46
N ARG A 52 4.87 -7.19 -14.49
CA ARG A 52 6.32 -7.25 -14.71
C ARG A 52 6.81 -8.64 -15.07
N SER A 53 6.21 -9.69 -14.51
CA SER A 53 6.62 -11.08 -14.75
C SER A 53 6.12 -11.64 -16.07
N GLY A 54 5.24 -10.94 -16.78
CA GLY A 54 4.61 -11.45 -18.00
C GLY A 54 3.69 -12.65 -17.74
N SER A 55 3.29 -12.87 -16.49
CA SER A 55 2.43 -13.96 -16.04
C SER A 55 0.96 -13.58 -16.24
N TRP A 56 0.49 -13.56 -17.49
CA TRP A 56 -0.90 -13.27 -17.86
C TRP A 56 -1.56 -14.51 -18.45
#